data_AF-A0A9C8ACP3-F1
#
_entry.id   AF-A0A9C8ACP3-F1
#
_cell.length_a   1.000
_cell.length_b   1.000
_cell.length_c   1.000
_cell.angle_alpha   90.00
_cell.angle_beta   90.00
_cell.angle_gamma   90.00
#
_symmetry.space_group_name_H-M   'P 1'
#
loop_
_entity.id
_entity.type
_entity.pdbx_description
1 polymer ?
#
loop_
_entity_poly.entity_id
_entity_poly.type
_entity_poly.pdbx_seq_one_letter_code
_entity_poly.pdbx_strand_id
1 'polypeptide(L)'
;MKKNRLTTLTGYVFLTLSFLIPTTNASDSITALTHLWQNPAQIESPCPGDYYSEVIDFYCAAQAYLDYEKLQAISGLPVFIQGPHSKALELNNPYSFGHYDKDFVKWLRENVIPAAQTPAFRELFKFFYLNHVKQPARTYYAVHERLFANQEYLAKEQLTYVRLLKTEGISRGYGYEYAHFAGLKEQGFDGTMVKEAVLFWIRRVTDGTEQEFFLGLKTLLEIYDADFLADLAKQGECQSKDAAKQLECQRLASEKEMLEAKIELEMVYRKLYAKRDAQGQKKLEKAQQAWLQFRENHADFLVYSVDEQTKAMARNDIKAQMTLERIKVLESELEH
;
A
#
# COMPACT_ATOMS: atom_id res chain seq x y z
N MET A 1 2.37 47.96 0.84
CA MET A 1 1.03 47.62 0.32
C MET A 1 1.11 47.32 -1.18
N LYS A 2 1.15 46.04 -1.57
CA LYS A 2 0.91 45.58 -2.94
C LYS A 2 -0.02 44.37 -2.83
N LYS A 3 -1.24 44.52 -3.37
CA LYS A 3 -2.31 43.53 -3.36
C LYS A 3 -2.15 42.55 -4.53
N ASN A 4 -2.29 41.27 -4.20
CA ASN A 4 -3.01 40.20 -4.90
C ASN A 4 -2.86 40.03 -6.42
N ARG A 5 -2.09 38.99 -6.80
CA ARG A 5 -2.37 38.13 -7.95
C ARG A 5 -2.23 36.67 -7.52
N LEU A 6 -3.24 36.14 -6.83
CA LEU A 6 -3.41 34.69 -6.65
C LEU A 6 -4.88 34.36 -6.32
N THR A 7 -5.81 34.79 -7.17
CA THR A 7 -7.24 34.46 -7.07
C THR A 7 -7.85 34.27 -8.44
N THR A 8 -7.20 33.46 -9.29
CA THR A 8 -7.73 33.16 -10.63
C THR A 8 -7.30 31.79 -11.15
N LEU A 9 -7.24 30.78 -10.27
CA LEU A 9 -7.13 29.38 -10.69
C LEU A 9 -8.03 28.39 -9.92
N THR A 10 -8.79 28.86 -8.92
CA THR A 10 -9.76 28.05 -8.16
C THR A 10 -11.20 28.13 -8.72
N GLY A 11 -11.44 28.96 -9.75
CA GLY A 11 -12.79 29.27 -10.24
C GLY A 11 -13.33 28.42 -11.39
N TYR A 12 -12.54 27.51 -11.98
CA TYR A 12 -12.96 26.74 -13.17
C TYR A 12 -13.18 25.24 -12.93
N VAL A 13 -13.03 24.75 -11.70
CA VAL A 13 -13.41 23.37 -11.32
C VAL A 13 -14.85 23.31 -10.79
N PHE A 14 -15.49 24.46 -10.55
CA PHE A 14 -16.80 24.56 -9.90
C PHE A 14 -18.02 24.56 -10.84
N LEU A 15 -17.87 24.34 -12.15
CA LEU A 15 -18.97 24.57 -13.11
C LEU A 15 -19.26 23.43 -14.11
N THR A 16 -18.73 22.23 -13.88
CA THR A 16 -19.04 21.05 -14.72
C THR A 16 -19.52 19.81 -13.95
N LEU A 17 -19.93 19.97 -12.68
CA LEU A 17 -20.54 18.90 -11.87
C LEU A 17 -22.06 19.08 -11.63
N SER A 18 -22.69 20.07 -12.28
CA SER A 18 -24.11 20.41 -12.07
C SER A 18 -25.06 19.90 -13.15
N PHE A 19 -24.61 19.06 -14.09
CA PHE A 19 -25.50 18.48 -15.11
C PHE A 19 -25.34 16.97 -15.11
N LEU A 20 -26.45 16.27 -14.80
CA LEU A 20 -26.64 14.81 -14.69
C LEU A 20 -26.55 14.24 -13.26
N ILE A 21 -27.45 14.63 -12.35
CA ILE A 21 -27.87 13.73 -11.26
C ILE A 21 -29.40 13.78 -11.12
N PRO A 22 -30.12 12.64 -11.18
CA PRO A 22 -31.51 12.57 -10.77
C PRO A 22 -31.65 12.58 -9.24
N THR A 23 -32.54 13.45 -8.75
CA THR A 23 -33.29 13.43 -7.48
C THR A 23 -32.55 13.17 -6.16
N THR A 24 -32.17 14.28 -5.51
CA THR A 24 -32.37 14.63 -4.08
C THR A 24 -32.34 13.48 -3.06
N ASN A 25 -31.12 13.08 -2.69
CA ASN A 25 -30.65 12.46 -1.43
C ASN A 25 -29.23 11.90 -1.66
N ALA A 26 -28.90 11.56 -2.92
CA ALA A 26 -27.56 11.12 -3.33
C ALA A 26 -26.55 12.27 -3.47
N SER A 27 -26.99 13.51 -3.77
CA SER A 27 -26.09 14.65 -4.00
C SER A 27 -25.29 15.03 -2.76
N ASP A 28 -25.93 15.03 -1.60
CA ASP A 28 -25.32 15.50 -0.36
C ASP A 28 -24.33 14.46 0.18
N SER A 29 -24.66 13.18 0.01
CA SER A 29 -23.81 12.03 0.32
C SER A 29 -22.55 11.98 -0.54
N ILE A 30 -22.68 12.22 -1.85
CA ILE A 30 -21.53 12.32 -2.77
C ILE A 30 -20.69 13.55 -2.45
N THR A 31 -21.31 14.67 -2.05
CA THR A 31 -20.59 15.88 -1.65
C THR A 31 -19.79 15.68 -0.37
N ALA A 32 -20.36 15.02 0.64
CA ALA A 32 -19.66 14.69 1.88
C ALA A 32 -18.46 13.75 1.65
N LEU A 33 -18.65 12.70 0.83
CA LEU A 33 -17.58 11.82 0.39
C LEU A 33 -16.50 12.59 -0.38
N THR A 34 -16.88 13.40 -1.36
CA THR A 34 -15.96 14.20 -2.16
C THR A 34 -15.16 15.18 -1.29
N HIS A 35 -15.80 15.81 -0.30
CA HIS A 35 -15.14 16.72 0.62
C HIS A 35 -14.14 16.01 1.54
N LEU A 36 -14.50 14.83 2.08
CA LEU A 36 -13.58 13.98 2.83
C LEU A 36 -12.32 13.67 2.00
N TRP A 37 -12.49 13.27 0.73
CA TRP A 37 -11.37 12.96 -0.16
C TRP A 37 -10.52 14.18 -0.54
N GLN A 38 -11.09 15.38 -0.58
CA GLN A 38 -10.39 16.61 -0.96
C GLN A 38 -9.58 17.26 0.18
N ASN A 39 -9.93 17.02 1.45
CA ASN A 39 -9.34 17.72 2.58
C ASN A 39 -8.94 16.81 3.76
N PRO A 40 -8.16 15.73 3.56
CA PRO A 40 -7.83 14.78 4.63
C PRO A 40 -6.96 15.38 5.76
N ALA A 41 -6.17 16.43 5.46
CA ALA A 41 -5.19 17.00 6.40
C ALA A 41 -5.78 17.96 7.46
N GLN A 42 -7.06 18.35 7.36
CA GLN A 42 -7.67 19.31 8.30
C GLN A 42 -8.30 18.64 9.54
N ILE A 43 -8.10 17.33 9.71
CA ILE A 43 -8.89 16.55 10.65
C ILE A 43 -8.13 16.41 11.98
N GLU A 44 -8.21 17.47 12.80
CA GLU A 44 -7.78 17.47 14.20
C GLU A 44 -8.83 16.78 15.11
N SER A 45 -9.39 15.64 14.71
CA SER A 45 -10.28 14.89 15.60
C SER A 45 -9.45 13.82 16.33
N PRO A 46 -9.14 14.00 17.63
CA PRO A 46 -8.41 12.98 18.36
C PRO A 46 -9.25 11.71 18.44
N CYS A 47 -8.71 10.61 17.91
CA CYS A 47 -9.26 9.29 18.17
C CYS A 47 -9.27 9.03 19.68
N PRO A 48 -10.37 8.54 20.25
CA PRO A 48 -10.35 8.10 21.64
C PRO A 48 -9.50 6.82 21.79
N GLY A 49 -8.37 6.93 22.49
CA GLY A 49 -7.57 5.78 22.97
C GLY A 49 -6.06 5.90 22.74
N ASP A 50 -5.30 5.07 23.46
CA ASP A 50 -3.82 4.96 23.33
C ASP A 50 -3.39 4.10 22.12
N TYR A 51 -4.33 3.67 21.28
CA TYR A 51 -4.09 2.73 20.18
C TYR A 51 -3.94 3.50 18.86
N TYR A 52 -2.69 3.69 18.44
CA TYR A 52 -2.35 4.38 17.20
C TYR A 52 -2.15 3.38 16.06
N SER A 53 -2.91 3.57 14.97
CA SER A 53 -2.66 2.90 13.70
C SER A 53 -3.20 3.73 12.53
N GLU A 54 -2.57 3.63 11.36
CA GLU A 54 -2.99 4.39 10.17
C GLU A 54 -4.44 4.10 9.78
N VAL A 55 -4.95 2.90 10.07
CA VAL A 55 -6.34 2.50 9.81
C VAL A 55 -7.30 3.17 10.80
N ILE A 56 -6.90 3.28 12.06
CA ILE A 56 -7.69 3.98 13.09
C ILE A 56 -7.71 5.49 12.81
N ASP A 57 -6.56 6.06 12.44
CA ASP A 57 -6.47 7.47 12.05
C ASP A 57 -7.35 7.78 10.83
N PHE A 58 -7.33 6.91 9.82
CA PHE A 58 -8.23 7.00 8.67
C PHE A 58 -9.71 6.93 9.08
N TYR A 59 -10.08 5.99 9.94
CA TYR A 59 -11.46 5.91 10.46
C TYR A 59 -11.85 7.21 11.18
N CYS A 60 -10.97 7.75 12.03
CA CYS A 60 -11.26 8.97 12.78
C CYS A 60 -11.39 10.20 11.87
N ALA A 61 -10.59 10.23 10.81
CA ALA A 61 -10.76 11.20 9.74
C ALA A 61 -12.12 11.04 9.04
N ALA A 62 -12.47 9.81 8.66
CA ALA A 62 -13.69 9.51 7.91
C ALA A 62 -14.97 9.80 8.70
N GLN A 63 -15.03 9.43 9.99
CA GLN A 63 -16.23 9.58 10.82
C GLN A 63 -16.67 11.04 11.00
N ALA A 64 -15.75 12.02 10.89
CA ALA A 64 -16.09 13.44 10.95
C ALA A 64 -17.04 13.87 9.81
N TYR A 65 -16.99 13.17 8.68
CA TYR A 65 -17.81 13.46 7.50
C TYR A 65 -18.91 12.41 7.30
N LEU A 66 -18.59 11.15 7.60
CA LEU A 66 -19.41 9.98 7.31
C LEU A 66 -19.41 9.01 8.50
N ASP A 67 -20.18 9.35 9.53
CA ASP A 67 -20.42 8.49 10.70
C ASP A 67 -21.36 7.30 10.39
N TYR A 68 -21.57 6.43 11.38
CA TYR A 68 -22.44 5.27 11.25
C TYR A 68 -23.90 5.62 10.99
N GLU A 69 -24.44 6.66 11.65
CA GLU A 69 -25.83 7.05 11.44
C GLU A 69 -26.06 7.47 9.98
N LYS A 70 -25.12 8.22 9.40
CA LYS A 70 -25.14 8.59 7.97
C LYS A 70 -24.93 7.38 7.05
N LEU A 71 -23.97 6.49 7.33
CA LEU A 71 -23.75 5.29 6.51
C LEU A 71 -24.98 4.38 6.49
N GLN A 72 -25.64 4.21 7.62
CA GLN A 72 -26.86 3.41 7.72
C GLN A 72 -28.03 4.09 7.02
N ALA A 73 -28.14 5.43 7.10
CA ALA A 73 -29.17 6.16 6.39
C ALA A 73 -29.00 6.08 4.85
N ILE A 74 -27.76 6.12 4.36
CA ILE A 74 -27.45 6.05 2.92
C ILE A 74 -27.65 4.63 2.38
N SER A 75 -27.16 3.62 3.11
CA SER A 75 -27.25 2.22 2.68
C SER A 75 -28.62 1.59 2.93
N GLY A 76 -29.37 2.09 3.91
CA GLY A 76 -30.56 1.43 4.44
C GLY A 76 -30.26 0.15 5.24
N LEU A 77 -28.99 -0.10 5.57
CA LEU A 77 -28.51 -1.33 6.20
C LEU A 77 -27.77 -1.00 7.50
N PRO A 78 -27.84 -1.85 8.55
CA PRO A 78 -27.01 -1.67 9.73
C PRO A 78 -25.52 -1.93 9.39
N VAL A 79 -24.59 -1.17 10.00
CA VAL A 79 -23.15 -1.45 9.82
C VAL A 79 -22.76 -2.74 10.54
N PHE A 80 -23.24 -2.91 11.77
CA PHE A 80 -22.99 -4.06 12.62
C PHE A 80 -24.28 -4.71 13.07
N ILE A 81 -24.31 -6.04 13.05
CA ILE A 81 -25.44 -6.86 13.54
C ILE A 81 -25.24 -7.33 14.99
N GLN A 82 -24.00 -7.33 15.46
CA GLN A 82 -23.62 -7.73 16.81
C GLN A 82 -22.30 -7.06 17.20
N GLY A 83 -22.05 -6.93 18.50
CA GLY A 83 -20.76 -6.50 19.03
C GLY A 83 -20.89 -5.32 19.98
N PRO A 84 -19.75 -4.72 20.37
CA PRO A 84 -19.72 -3.62 21.32
C PRO A 84 -19.94 -2.25 20.65
N HIS A 85 -19.96 -2.19 19.32
CA HIS A 85 -20.15 -0.94 18.58
C HIS A 85 -21.60 -0.48 18.69
N SER A 86 -21.76 0.80 19.04
CA SER A 86 -23.06 1.47 19.08
C SER A 86 -23.04 2.65 18.10
N LYS A 87 -22.96 3.87 18.61
CA LYS A 87 -22.83 5.09 17.80
C LYS A 87 -21.39 5.39 17.37
N ALA A 88 -20.41 4.67 17.92
CA ALA A 88 -18.99 4.82 17.65
C ALA A 88 -18.26 3.48 17.74
N LEU A 89 -17.03 3.43 17.22
CA LEU A 89 -16.12 2.30 17.44
C LEU A 89 -15.83 2.11 18.93
N GLU A 90 -15.82 0.85 19.34
CA GLU A 90 -15.40 0.40 20.66
C GLU A 90 -14.28 -0.62 20.44
N LEU A 91 -13.04 -0.17 20.64
CA LEU A 91 -11.83 -0.93 20.32
C LEU A 91 -11.25 -1.68 21.52
N ASN A 92 -11.72 -1.36 22.74
CA ASN A 92 -11.11 -1.82 23.98
C ASN A 92 -11.91 -2.92 24.69
N ASN A 93 -12.98 -3.43 24.09
CA ASN A 93 -13.74 -4.53 24.67
C ASN A 93 -12.96 -5.86 24.53
N PRO A 94 -12.55 -6.50 25.65
CA PRO A 94 -11.76 -7.72 25.57
C PRO A 94 -12.61 -8.98 25.30
N TYR A 95 -13.94 -8.91 25.42
CA TYR A 95 -14.83 -10.07 25.34
C TYR A 95 -15.73 -10.07 24.10
N SER A 96 -15.66 -9.04 23.27
CA SER A 96 -16.53 -8.89 22.08
C SER A 96 -15.87 -8.03 21.02
N PHE A 97 -16.26 -8.23 19.76
CA PHE A 97 -15.85 -7.40 18.62
C PHE A 97 -17.05 -7.12 17.71
N GLY A 98 -16.92 -6.15 16.81
CA GLY A 98 -17.97 -5.82 15.84
C GLY A 98 -18.14 -6.88 14.77
N HIS A 99 -19.35 -7.44 14.67
CA HIS A 99 -19.78 -8.31 13.59
C HIS A 99 -20.51 -7.48 12.54
N TYR A 100 -19.91 -7.38 11.36
CA TYR A 100 -20.51 -6.61 10.27
C TYR A 100 -21.78 -7.27 9.73
N ASP A 101 -22.70 -6.45 9.23
CA ASP A 101 -23.73 -6.95 8.33
C ASP A 101 -23.10 -7.28 6.96
N LYS A 102 -23.26 -8.52 6.49
CA LYS A 102 -22.70 -8.96 5.21
C LYS A 102 -23.28 -8.16 4.02
N ASP A 103 -24.57 -7.84 4.06
CA ASP A 103 -25.23 -7.06 3.01
C ASP A 103 -24.73 -5.62 2.99
N PHE A 104 -24.39 -5.07 4.16
CA PHE A 104 -23.74 -3.76 4.24
C PHE A 104 -22.34 -3.77 3.62
N VAL A 105 -21.53 -4.79 3.88
CA VAL A 105 -20.18 -4.92 3.29
C VAL A 105 -20.27 -5.07 1.77
N LYS A 106 -21.25 -5.85 1.28
CA LYS A 106 -21.54 -5.97 -0.14
C LYS A 106 -21.94 -4.62 -0.74
N TRP A 107 -22.81 -3.87 -0.06
CA TRP A 107 -23.23 -2.53 -0.47
C TRP A 107 -22.04 -1.57 -0.56
N LEU A 108 -21.10 -1.60 0.41
CA LEU A 108 -19.88 -0.80 0.36
C LEU A 108 -19.06 -1.08 -0.90
N ARG A 109 -18.85 -2.36 -1.23
CA ARG A 109 -18.13 -2.75 -2.45
C ARG A 109 -18.82 -2.24 -3.71
N GLU A 110 -20.14 -2.27 -3.75
CA GLU A 110 -20.93 -1.96 -4.96
C GLU A 110 -21.17 -0.45 -5.15
N ASN A 111 -21.07 0.36 -4.09
CA ASN A 111 -21.47 1.77 -4.14
C ASN A 111 -20.35 2.75 -3.77
N VAL A 112 -19.42 2.36 -2.90
CA VAL A 112 -18.36 3.26 -2.41
C VAL A 112 -17.08 3.13 -3.24
N ILE A 113 -16.65 1.89 -3.54
CA ILE A 113 -15.49 1.62 -4.40
C ILE A 113 -15.75 2.05 -5.87
N PRO A 114 -16.95 1.83 -6.46
CA PRO A 114 -17.23 2.16 -7.85
C PRO A 114 -17.52 3.64 -8.11
N ALA A 115 -17.46 4.52 -7.11
CA ALA A 115 -17.41 5.97 -7.35
C ALA A 115 -16.22 6.36 -8.29
N ALA A 116 -15.23 5.46 -8.45
CA ALA A 116 -14.14 5.48 -9.44
C ALA A 116 -14.54 5.41 -10.93
N GLN A 117 -15.83 5.31 -11.26
CA GLN A 117 -16.32 5.13 -12.64
C GLN A 117 -16.33 6.43 -13.46
N THR A 118 -16.21 7.61 -12.83
CA THR A 118 -15.95 8.86 -13.57
C THR A 118 -14.43 9.13 -13.63
N PRO A 119 -13.85 9.45 -14.81
CA PRO A 119 -12.42 9.72 -14.93
C PRO A 119 -11.91 10.81 -13.97
N ALA A 120 -12.71 11.85 -13.74
CA ALA A 120 -12.38 12.93 -12.82
C ALA A 120 -12.29 12.46 -11.36
N PHE A 121 -13.23 11.63 -10.90
CA PHE A 121 -13.18 11.06 -9.56
C PHE A 121 -12.04 10.06 -9.40
N ARG A 122 -11.73 9.29 -10.46
CA ARG A 122 -10.61 8.35 -10.45
C ARG A 122 -9.27 9.04 -10.20
N GLU A 123 -8.98 10.14 -10.90
CA GLU A 123 -7.74 10.89 -10.70
C GLU A 123 -7.68 11.57 -9.32
N LEU A 124 -8.79 12.14 -8.84
CA LEU A 124 -8.86 12.71 -7.49
C LEU A 124 -8.61 11.64 -6.41
N PHE A 125 -9.28 10.50 -6.53
CA PHE A 125 -9.15 9.40 -5.58
C PHE A 125 -7.77 8.73 -5.66
N LYS A 126 -7.12 8.72 -6.84
CA LYS A 126 -5.76 8.18 -6.99
C LYS A 126 -4.77 8.88 -6.05
N PHE A 127 -4.84 10.21 -5.93
CA PHE A 127 -4.01 10.92 -4.95
C PHE A 127 -4.27 10.43 -3.52
N PHE A 128 -5.54 10.31 -3.14
CA PHE A 128 -5.91 9.83 -1.81
C PHE A 128 -5.40 8.41 -1.55
N TYR A 129 -5.66 7.50 -2.50
CA TYR A 129 -5.23 6.12 -2.43
C TYR A 129 -3.72 6.01 -2.21
N LEU A 130 -2.93 6.73 -3.03
CA LEU A 130 -1.47 6.67 -2.96
C LEU A 130 -0.90 7.14 -1.62
N ASN A 131 -1.57 8.08 -0.94
CA ASN A 131 -1.06 8.68 0.30
C ASN A 131 -1.60 8.01 1.58
N HIS A 132 -2.78 7.39 1.54
CA HIS A 132 -3.46 6.93 2.77
C HIS A 132 -3.95 5.48 2.73
N VAL A 133 -4.27 4.95 1.55
CA VAL A 133 -4.93 3.63 1.43
C VAL A 133 -3.97 2.56 0.96
N LYS A 134 -2.98 2.95 0.17
CA LYS A 134 -2.07 2.04 -0.54
C LYS A 134 -1.41 1.03 0.40
N GLN A 135 -0.78 1.51 1.48
CA GLN A 135 -0.06 0.62 2.40
C GLN A 135 -1.02 -0.30 3.18
N PRO A 136 -2.12 0.20 3.78
CA PRO A 136 -3.16 -0.65 4.36
C PRO A 136 -3.69 -1.70 3.38
N ALA A 137 -4.06 -1.29 2.16
CA ALA A 137 -4.63 -2.19 1.17
C ALA A 137 -3.66 -3.32 0.77
N ARG A 138 -2.40 -2.98 0.49
CA ARG A 138 -1.36 -3.97 0.16
C ARG A 138 -1.12 -4.94 1.32
N THR A 139 -1.03 -4.43 2.55
CA THR A 139 -0.77 -5.23 3.74
C THR A 139 -1.92 -6.19 4.02
N TYR A 140 -3.15 -5.71 4.00
CA TYR A 140 -4.33 -6.55 4.24
C TYR A 140 -4.49 -7.63 3.17
N TYR A 141 -4.19 -7.31 1.91
CA TYR A 141 -4.22 -8.28 0.81
C TYR A 141 -3.14 -9.35 0.97
N ALA A 142 -1.90 -8.94 1.22
CA ALA A 142 -0.78 -9.87 1.42
C ALA A 142 -1.01 -10.79 2.63
N VAL A 143 -1.49 -10.25 3.75
CA VAL A 143 -1.83 -11.06 4.94
C VAL A 143 -2.95 -12.04 4.63
N HIS A 144 -4.00 -11.62 3.93
CA HIS A 144 -5.09 -12.51 3.53
C HIS A 144 -4.57 -13.70 2.73
N GLU A 145 -3.88 -13.45 1.61
CA GLU A 145 -3.36 -14.51 0.75
C GLU A 145 -2.49 -15.51 1.52
N ARG A 146 -1.62 -15.02 2.42
CA ARG A 146 -0.73 -15.87 3.24
C ARG A 146 -1.49 -16.65 4.32
N LEU A 147 -2.47 -16.03 4.96
CA LEU A 147 -3.28 -16.65 6.01
C LEU A 147 -4.19 -17.75 5.44
N PHE A 148 -4.78 -17.51 4.26
CA PHE A 148 -5.68 -18.45 3.60
C PHE A 148 -4.96 -19.54 2.81
N ALA A 149 -3.67 -19.37 2.49
CA ALA A 149 -2.84 -20.45 1.98
C ALA A 149 -2.63 -21.59 3.00
N ASN A 150 -2.85 -21.35 4.30
CA ASN A 150 -2.73 -22.36 5.35
C ASN A 150 -4.04 -22.45 6.17
N GLN A 151 -5.00 -23.20 5.64
CA GLN A 151 -6.33 -23.38 6.25
C GLN A 151 -6.30 -24.00 7.65
N GLU A 152 -5.35 -24.89 7.94
CA GLU A 152 -5.19 -25.49 9.26
C GLU A 152 -4.75 -24.45 10.29
N TYR A 153 -3.77 -23.63 9.94
CA TYR A 153 -3.33 -22.52 10.79
C TYR A 153 -4.47 -21.53 11.03
N LEU A 154 -5.18 -21.09 9.98
CA LEU A 154 -6.31 -20.17 10.12
C LEU A 154 -7.40 -20.74 11.06
N ALA A 155 -7.80 -22.00 10.89
CA ALA A 155 -8.79 -22.63 11.75
C ALA A 155 -8.34 -22.67 13.22
N LYS A 156 -7.07 -22.98 13.47
CA LYS A 156 -6.49 -22.99 14.82
C LYS A 156 -6.48 -21.60 15.46
N GLU A 157 -6.05 -20.58 14.72
CA GLU A 157 -6.02 -19.20 15.23
C GLU A 157 -7.43 -18.67 15.48
N GLN A 158 -8.40 -18.99 14.62
CA GLN A 158 -9.80 -18.65 14.81
C GLN A 158 -10.37 -19.28 16.09
N LEU A 159 -10.16 -20.58 16.30
CA LEU A 159 -10.62 -21.28 17.50
C LEU A 159 -9.98 -20.70 18.76
N THR A 160 -8.69 -20.39 18.71
CA THR A 160 -7.96 -19.77 19.82
C THR A 160 -8.54 -18.41 20.16
N TYR A 161 -8.75 -17.56 19.15
CA TYR A 161 -9.35 -16.24 19.31
C TYR A 161 -10.75 -16.30 19.93
N VAL A 162 -11.64 -17.16 19.40
CA VAL A 162 -13.01 -17.36 19.91
C VAL A 162 -13.00 -17.90 21.34
N ARG A 163 -12.09 -18.82 21.67
CA ARG A 163 -11.94 -19.33 23.03
C ARG A 163 -11.56 -18.21 24.00
N LEU A 164 -10.56 -17.40 23.65
CA LEU A 164 -10.10 -16.30 24.50
C LEU A 164 -11.21 -15.28 24.74
N LEU A 165 -11.95 -14.86 23.70
CA LEU A 165 -13.10 -13.97 23.83
C LEU A 165 -14.14 -14.47 24.85
N LYS A 166 -14.35 -15.79 24.94
CA LYS A 166 -15.37 -16.41 25.82
C LYS A 166 -14.89 -16.68 27.24
N THR A 167 -13.58 -16.72 27.49
CA THR A 167 -13.03 -17.26 28.74
C THR A 167 -12.19 -16.25 29.51
N GLU A 168 -11.18 -15.69 28.86
CA GLU A 168 -10.14 -14.87 29.49
C GLU A 168 -10.23 -13.39 29.10
N GLY A 169 -10.85 -13.11 27.95
CA GLY A 169 -10.75 -11.84 27.27
C GLY A 169 -9.44 -11.71 26.48
N ILE A 170 -9.44 -10.90 25.43
CA ILE A 170 -8.27 -10.61 24.62
C ILE A 170 -7.38 -9.62 25.38
N SER A 171 -6.20 -10.07 25.78
CA SER A 171 -5.22 -9.21 26.46
C SER A 171 -4.64 -8.18 25.50
N ARG A 172 -4.14 -7.06 26.03
CA ARG A 172 -3.43 -6.03 25.23
C ARG A 172 -2.24 -6.59 24.44
N GLY A 173 -1.64 -7.70 24.90
CA GLY A 173 -0.49 -8.32 24.26
C GLY A 173 -0.79 -9.43 23.28
N TYR A 174 -2.06 -9.78 23.08
CA TYR A 174 -2.46 -10.81 22.14
C TYR A 174 -2.10 -10.42 20.70
N GLY A 175 -1.45 -11.32 19.97
CA GLY A 175 -1.10 -11.13 18.57
C GLY A 175 0.18 -10.34 18.32
N TYR A 176 0.98 -9.97 19.34
CA TYR A 176 2.27 -9.30 19.09
C TYR A 176 3.20 -10.11 18.18
N GLU A 177 3.13 -11.44 18.27
CA GLU A 177 3.83 -12.38 17.39
C GLU A 177 3.42 -12.24 15.93
N TYR A 178 2.19 -11.81 15.64
CA TYR A 178 1.73 -11.61 14.27
C TYR A 178 2.44 -10.45 13.58
N ALA A 179 3.18 -9.60 14.30
CA ALA A 179 3.98 -8.56 13.66
C ALA A 179 5.03 -9.10 12.68
N HIS A 180 5.39 -10.38 12.79
CA HIS A 180 6.31 -11.10 11.89
C HIS A 180 5.60 -12.16 11.04
N PHE A 181 4.26 -12.09 10.94
CA PHE A 181 3.46 -13.11 10.27
C PHE A 181 3.94 -13.35 8.83
N ALA A 182 4.19 -14.61 8.50
CA ALA A 182 4.66 -15.07 7.19
C ALA A 182 5.91 -14.34 6.64
N GLY A 183 6.74 -13.77 7.53
CA GLY A 183 7.92 -13.01 7.12
C GLY A 183 7.62 -11.69 6.40
N LEU A 184 6.39 -11.16 6.52
CA LEU A 184 5.98 -9.96 5.79
C LEU A 184 6.74 -8.71 6.29
N LYS A 185 7.03 -8.62 7.59
CA LYS A 185 7.83 -7.52 8.12
C LYS A 185 9.24 -7.49 7.54
N GLU A 186 9.84 -8.67 7.37
CA GLU A 186 11.14 -8.85 6.73
C GLU A 186 11.10 -8.50 5.23
N GLN A 187 9.92 -8.56 4.61
CA GLN A 187 9.67 -8.10 3.23
C GLN A 187 9.37 -6.60 3.14
N GLY A 188 9.49 -5.85 4.24
CA GLY A 188 9.32 -4.40 4.29
C GLY A 188 7.90 -3.92 4.60
N PHE A 189 6.99 -4.81 4.98
CA PHE A 189 5.67 -4.40 5.49
C PHE A 189 5.77 -3.88 6.92
N ASP A 190 4.89 -2.96 7.30
CA ASP A 190 4.81 -2.47 8.68
C ASP A 190 4.28 -3.58 9.61
N GLY A 191 5.08 -3.98 10.60
CA GLY A 191 4.73 -5.08 11.51
C GLY A 191 3.48 -4.80 12.36
N THR A 192 3.20 -3.54 12.70
CA THR A 192 1.99 -3.18 13.45
C THR A 192 0.76 -3.41 12.58
N MET A 193 0.83 -2.98 11.33
CA MET A 193 -0.23 -3.17 10.34
C MET A 193 -0.43 -4.64 9.96
N VAL A 194 0.65 -5.42 9.84
CA VAL A 194 0.57 -6.88 9.61
C VAL A 194 -0.18 -7.55 10.75
N LYS A 195 0.16 -7.25 12.01
CA LYS A 195 -0.57 -7.75 13.18
C LYS A 195 -2.06 -7.41 13.12
N GLU A 196 -2.38 -6.14 12.84
CA GLU A 196 -3.77 -5.68 12.75
C GLU A 196 -4.56 -6.37 11.65
N ALA A 197 -3.93 -6.58 10.48
CA ALA A 197 -4.51 -7.30 9.37
C ALA A 197 -4.78 -8.77 9.71
N VAL A 198 -3.88 -9.46 10.42
CA VAL A 198 -4.11 -10.87 10.84
C VAL A 198 -5.33 -10.94 11.76
N LEU A 199 -5.41 -10.09 12.78
CA LEU A 199 -6.54 -10.03 13.70
C LEU A 199 -7.84 -9.60 13.01
N PHE A 200 -7.75 -8.69 12.03
CA PHE A 200 -8.89 -8.33 11.19
C PHE A 200 -9.45 -9.55 10.46
N TRP A 201 -8.62 -10.28 9.73
CA TRP A 201 -9.09 -11.43 8.95
C TRP A 201 -9.65 -12.55 9.82
N ILE A 202 -9.03 -12.85 10.98
CA ILE A 202 -9.58 -13.82 11.94
C ILE A 202 -11.00 -13.42 12.39
N ARG A 203 -11.25 -12.13 12.67
CA ARG A 203 -12.58 -11.61 13.01
C ARG A 203 -13.57 -11.74 11.84
N ARG A 204 -13.12 -11.46 10.62
CA ARG A 204 -13.96 -11.54 9.41
C ARG A 204 -14.34 -12.97 9.01
N VAL A 205 -13.48 -13.94 9.29
CA VAL A 205 -13.85 -15.36 9.17
C VAL A 205 -14.85 -15.76 10.25
N THR A 206 -14.70 -15.20 11.45
CA THR A 206 -15.59 -15.47 12.59
C THR A 206 -17.01 -14.91 12.40
N ASP A 207 -17.15 -13.74 11.77
CA ASP A 207 -18.46 -13.15 11.46
C ASP A 207 -18.99 -13.48 10.05
N GLY A 208 -18.24 -14.22 9.24
CA GLY A 208 -18.65 -14.67 7.90
C GLY A 208 -18.63 -13.59 6.82
N THR A 209 -18.00 -12.43 7.09
CA THR A 209 -17.93 -11.30 6.14
C THR A 209 -16.63 -11.21 5.36
N GLU A 210 -15.66 -12.11 5.63
CA GLU A 210 -14.34 -12.10 4.99
C GLU A 210 -14.39 -12.02 3.47
N GLN A 211 -15.16 -12.90 2.81
CA GLN A 211 -15.20 -12.96 1.35
C GLN A 211 -15.61 -11.62 0.72
N GLU A 212 -16.58 -10.93 1.30
CA GLU A 212 -17.05 -9.64 0.76
C GLU A 212 -16.00 -8.54 0.96
N PHE A 213 -15.32 -8.51 2.11
CA PHE A 213 -14.21 -7.61 2.35
C PHE A 213 -13.05 -7.86 1.40
N PHE A 214 -12.68 -9.13 1.19
CA PHE A 214 -11.59 -9.49 0.29
C PHE A 214 -11.90 -9.12 -1.16
N LEU A 215 -13.13 -9.37 -1.63
CA LEU A 215 -13.56 -8.94 -2.96
C LEU A 215 -13.51 -7.41 -3.12
N GLY A 216 -13.93 -6.66 -2.10
CA GLY A 216 -13.83 -5.20 -2.10
C GLY A 216 -12.38 -4.71 -2.16
N LEU A 217 -11.51 -5.28 -1.32
CA LEU A 217 -10.09 -4.96 -1.30
C LEU A 217 -9.41 -5.29 -2.63
N LYS A 218 -9.71 -6.45 -3.22
CA LYS A 218 -9.18 -6.84 -4.52
C LYS A 218 -9.63 -5.86 -5.61
N THR A 219 -10.92 -5.51 -5.64
CA THR A 219 -11.46 -4.53 -6.60
C THR A 219 -10.74 -3.19 -6.49
N LEU A 220 -10.49 -2.71 -5.27
CA LEU A 220 -9.75 -1.47 -5.02
C LEU A 220 -8.32 -1.54 -5.58
N LEU A 221 -7.61 -2.64 -5.32
CA LEU A 221 -6.24 -2.85 -5.82
C LEU A 221 -6.20 -2.99 -7.34
N GLU A 222 -7.16 -3.67 -7.95
CA GLU A 222 -7.25 -3.77 -9.42
C GLU A 222 -7.42 -2.40 -10.09
N ILE A 223 -8.14 -1.47 -9.44
CA ILE A 223 -8.36 -0.12 -9.99
C ILE A 223 -7.13 0.79 -9.82
N TYR A 224 -6.48 0.74 -8.66
CA TYR A 224 -5.47 1.76 -8.29
C TYR A 224 -4.04 1.24 -8.15
N ASP A 225 -3.83 -0.07 -8.13
CA ASP A 225 -2.56 -0.71 -7.78
C ASP A 225 -2.37 -2.09 -8.44
N ALA A 226 -2.80 -2.21 -9.71
CA ALA A 226 -2.71 -3.46 -10.45
C ALA A 226 -1.26 -4.00 -10.54
N ASP A 227 -0.27 -3.11 -10.59
CA ASP A 227 1.15 -3.48 -10.60
C ASP A 227 1.55 -4.24 -9.33
N PHE A 228 1.03 -3.86 -8.16
CA PHE A 228 1.26 -4.61 -6.92
C PHE A 228 0.71 -6.02 -6.99
N LEU A 229 -0.51 -6.20 -7.52
CA LEU A 229 -1.11 -7.52 -7.67
C LEU A 229 -0.28 -8.38 -8.64
N ALA A 230 0.19 -7.79 -9.73
CA ALA A 230 1.06 -8.47 -10.69
C ALA A 230 2.40 -8.88 -10.05
N ASP A 231 3.01 -7.99 -9.26
CA ASP A 231 4.27 -8.26 -8.57
C ASP A 231 4.11 -9.33 -7.49
N LEU A 232 3.03 -9.31 -6.71
CA LEU A 232 2.77 -10.31 -5.69
C LEU A 232 2.49 -11.69 -6.31
N ALA A 233 1.74 -11.73 -7.41
CA ALA A 233 1.50 -12.96 -8.17
C ALA A 233 2.83 -13.55 -8.67
N LYS A 234 3.71 -12.72 -9.26
CA LYS A 234 5.06 -13.13 -9.66
C LYS A 234 5.86 -13.66 -8.47
N GLN A 235 5.84 -12.98 -7.32
CA GLN A 235 6.54 -13.45 -6.11
C GLN A 235 6.03 -14.82 -5.62
N GLY A 236 4.73 -15.08 -5.70
CA GLY A 236 4.16 -16.40 -5.43
C GLY A 236 4.69 -17.48 -6.37
N GLU A 237 4.86 -17.15 -7.65
CA GLU A 237 5.51 -18.04 -8.62
C GLU A 237 7.00 -18.27 -8.30
N CYS A 238 7.69 -17.25 -7.82
CA CYS A 238 9.11 -17.34 -7.40
C CYS A 238 9.32 -18.28 -6.21
N GLN A 239 8.31 -18.45 -5.37
CA GLN A 239 8.35 -19.34 -4.20
C GLN A 239 7.83 -20.75 -4.51
N SER A 240 7.42 -21.00 -5.77
CA SER A 240 6.98 -22.33 -6.19
C SER A 240 8.14 -23.33 -6.25
N LYS A 241 7.84 -24.64 -6.23
CA LYS A 241 8.85 -25.71 -6.40
C LYS A 241 9.34 -25.86 -7.85
N ASP A 242 8.85 -25.05 -8.78
CA ASP A 242 9.19 -25.12 -10.19
C ASP A 242 10.50 -24.36 -10.46
N ALA A 243 11.54 -25.09 -10.86
CA ALA A 243 12.87 -24.54 -11.11
C ALA A 243 12.89 -23.50 -12.25
N ALA A 244 12.01 -23.61 -13.26
CA ALA A 244 11.94 -22.64 -14.35
C ALA A 244 11.32 -21.32 -13.87
N LYS A 245 10.29 -21.39 -13.01
CA LYS A 245 9.69 -20.20 -12.38
C LYS A 245 10.66 -19.53 -11.41
N GLN A 246 11.42 -20.31 -10.65
CA GLN A 246 12.47 -19.78 -9.77
C GLN A 246 13.55 -19.05 -10.57
N LEU A 247 14.04 -19.64 -11.67
CA LEU A 247 15.06 -19.03 -12.51
C LEU A 247 14.58 -17.73 -13.16
N GLU A 248 13.35 -17.71 -13.68
CA GLU A 248 12.75 -16.50 -14.26
C GLU A 248 12.62 -15.37 -13.23
N CYS A 249 12.28 -15.72 -11.99
CA CYS A 249 12.23 -14.77 -10.90
C CYS A 249 13.59 -14.21 -10.51
N GLN A 250 14.62 -15.04 -10.48
CA GLN A 250 15.99 -14.55 -10.22
C GLN A 250 16.44 -13.60 -11.35
N ARG A 251 16.08 -13.89 -12.60
CA ARG A 251 16.31 -12.99 -13.73
C ARG A 251 15.63 -11.64 -13.51
N LEU A 252 14.33 -11.62 -13.21
CA LEU A 252 13.58 -10.38 -12.94
C LEU A 252 14.13 -9.60 -11.74
N ALA A 253 14.55 -10.29 -10.68
CA ALA A 253 15.18 -9.66 -9.51
C ALA A 253 16.49 -8.96 -9.90
N SER A 254 17.37 -9.63 -10.65
CA SER A 254 18.63 -9.05 -11.14
C SER A 254 18.40 -7.81 -12.03
N GLU A 255 17.35 -7.84 -12.86
CA GLU A 255 17.00 -6.71 -13.73
C GLU A 255 16.52 -5.51 -12.93
N LYS A 256 15.70 -5.77 -11.90
CA LYS A 256 15.22 -4.74 -10.99
C LYS A 256 16.36 -4.11 -10.20
N GLU A 257 17.22 -4.93 -9.58
CA GLU A 257 18.38 -4.44 -8.81
C GLU A 257 19.30 -3.57 -9.68
N MET A 258 19.58 -4.02 -10.92
CA MET A 258 20.38 -3.24 -11.85
C MET A 258 19.69 -1.92 -12.25
N LEU A 259 18.36 -1.90 -12.40
CA LEU A 259 17.61 -0.69 -12.71
C LEU A 259 17.66 0.31 -11.55
N GLU A 260 17.45 -0.14 -10.32
CA GLU A 260 17.51 0.68 -9.11
C GLU A 260 18.91 1.30 -8.95
N ALA A 261 19.97 0.49 -9.08
CA ALA A 261 21.34 0.97 -9.03
C ALA A 261 21.66 2.02 -10.13
N LYS A 262 21.09 1.86 -11.34
CA LYS A 262 21.24 2.87 -12.42
C LYS A 262 20.58 4.20 -12.06
N ILE A 263 19.37 4.15 -11.50
CA ILE A 263 18.62 5.34 -11.11
C ILE A 263 19.40 6.10 -10.03
N GLU A 264 19.89 5.40 -9.02
CA GLU A 264 20.67 6.00 -7.93
C GLU A 264 21.99 6.60 -8.44
N LEU A 265 22.72 5.88 -9.29
CA LEU A 265 23.95 6.38 -9.91
C LEU A 265 23.70 7.69 -10.66
N GLU A 266 22.64 7.78 -11.46
CA GLU A 266 22.28 9.00 -12.19
C GLU A 266 21.95 10.14 -11.25
N MET A 267 21.24 9.88 -10.14
CA MET A 267 20.94 10.88 -9.13
C MET A 267 22.21 11.44 -8.47
N VAL A 268 23.12 10.56 -8.04
CA VAL A 268 24.39 10.97 -7.40
C VAL A 268 25.29 11.70 -8.40
N TYR A 269 25.41 11.19 -9.63
CA TYR A 269 26.16 11.85 -10.71
C TYR A 269 25.66 13.28 -10.95
N ARG A 270 24.34 13.48 -11.07
CA ARG A 270 23.76 14.83 -11.28
C ARG A 270 24.06 15.78 -10.13
N LYS A 271 23.97 15.30 -8.89
CA LYS A 271 24.31 16.10 -7.70
C LYS A 271 25.76 16.56 -7.76
N LEU A 272 26.69 15.66 -8.06
CA LEU A 272 28.11 15.99 -8.15
C LEU A 272 28.39 16.92 -9.33
N TYR A 273 27.81 16.65 -10.50
CA TYR A 273 27.95 17.47 -11.70
C TYR A 273 27.53 18.93 -11.46
N ALA A 274 26.43 19.15 -10.74
CA ALA A 274 25.95 20.48 -10.40
C ALA A 274 26.88 21.28 -9.47
N LYS A 275 27.75 20.60 -8.69
CA LYS A 275 28.73 21.25 -7.80
C LYS A 275 30.05 21.60 -8.50
N ARG A 276 30.34 21.05 -9.68
CA ARG A 276 31.61 21.24 -10.39
C ARG A 276 31.57 22.47 -11.30
N ASP A 277 32.73 23.11 -11.49
CA ASP A 277 32.91 24.13 -12.53
C ASP A 277 32.92 23.50 -13.94
N ALA A 278 33.00 24.32 -14.98
CA ALA A 278 32.94 23.84 -16.37
C ALA A 278 34.08 22.85 -16.72
N GLN A 279 35.26 22.99 -16.12
CA GLN A 279 36.36 22.07 -16.36
C GLN A 279 36.15 20.75 -15.61
N GLY A 280 35.70 20.81 -14.37
CA GLY A 280 35.35 19.67 -13.53
C GLY A 280 34.19 18.87 -14.11
N GLN A 281 33.17 19.53 -14.64
CA GLN A 281 32.06 18.89 -15.36
C GLN A 281 32.55 18.05 -16.54
N LYS A 282 33.39 18.62 -17.42
CA LYS A 282 33.97 17.88 -18.56
C LYS A 282 34.82 16.68 -18.12
N LYS A 283 35.60 16.83 -17.04
CA LYS A 283 36.40 15.73 -16.48
C LYS A 283 35.51 14.63 -15.92
N LEU A 284 34.47 15.00 -15.17
CA LEU A 284 33.51 14.07 -14.57
C LEU A 284 32.73 13.30 -15.64
N GLU A 285 32.24 13.98 -16.68
CA GLU A 285 31.54 13.36 -17.80
C GLU A 285 32.43 12.32 -18.49
N LYS A 286 33.68 12.69 -18.83
CA LYS A 286 34.64 11.78 -19.47
C LYS A 286 34.95 10.58 -18.58
N ALA A 287 35.16 10.80 -17.29
CA ALA A 287 35.43 9.73 -16.33
C ALA A 287 34.23 8.78 -16.19
N GLN A 288 33.01 9.33 -16.17
CA GLN A 288 31.79 8.55 -16.05
C GLN A 288 31.52 7.70 -17.30
N GLN A 289 31.73 8.26 -18.50
CA GLN A 289 31.62 7.52 -19.76
C GLN A 289 32.64 6.37 -19.83
N ALA A 290 33.90 6.62 -19.47
CA ALA A 290 34.93 5.59 -19.43
C ALA A 290 34.60 4.48 -18.42
N TRP A 291 34.07 4.86 -17.24
CA TRP A 291 33.66 3.90 -16.23
C TRP A 291 32.46 3.05 -16.69
N LEU A 292 31.47 3.63 -17.36
CA LEU A 292 30.34 2.88 -17.93
C LEU A 292 30.82 1.84 -18.94
N GLN A 293 31.73 2.22 -19.85
CA GLN A 293 32.30 1.29 -20.82
C GLN A 293 33.12 0.19 -20.14
N PHE A 294 33.91 0.53 -19.11
CA PHE A 294 34.64 -0.45 -18.30
C PHE A 294 33.67 -1.44 -17.64
N ARG A 295 32.58 -0.97 -17.02
CA ARG A 295 31.57 -1.82 -16.39
C ARG A 295 30.98 -2.83 -17.37
N GLU A 296 30.57 -2.37 -18.56
CA GLU A 296 29.98 -3.26 -19.57
C GLU A 296 30.96 -4.37 -19.97
N ASN A 297 32.18 -4.00 -20.35
CA ASN A 297 33.19 -4.95 -20.79
C ASN A 297 33.64 -5.90 -19.68
N HIS A 298 33.78 -5.39 -18.46
CA HIS A 298 34.23 -6.19 -17.32
C HIS A 298 33.16 -7.19 -16.89
N ALA A 299 31.89 -6.79 -16.86
CA ALA A 299 30.79 -7.71 -16.59
C ALA A 299 30.73 -8.84 -17.63
N ASP A 300 30.90 -8.52 -18.92
CA ASP A 300 30.95 -9.52 -19.99
C ASP A 300 32.12 -10.50 -19.84
N PHE A 301 33.28 -10.00 -19.41
CA PHE A 301 34.45 -10.82 -19.13
C PHE A 301 34.20 -11.78 -17.95
N LEU A 302 33.64 -11.27 -16.85
CA LEU A 302 33.45 -12.05 -15.62
C LEU A 302 32.39 -13.16 -15.78
N VAL A 303 31.41 -12.99 -16.68
CA VAL A 303 30.40 -14.03 -16.95
C VAL A 303 30.78 -14.99 -18.07
N TYR A 304 32.01 -14.95 -18.59
CA TYR A 304 32.41 -15.73 -19.76
C TYR A 304 32.21 -17.24 -19.56
N SER A 305 32.48 -17.75 -18.35
CA SER A 305 32.35 -19.18 -18.00
C SER A 305 31.04 -19.54 -17.31
N VAL A 306 30.11 -18.59 -17.19
CA VAL A 306 28.78 -18.85 -16.60
C VAL A 306 27.90 -19.55 -17.63
N ASP A 307 27.06 -20.47 -17.16
CA ASP A 307 26.10 -21.18 -18.00
C ASP A 307 25.16 -20.19 -18.74
N GLU A 308 24.87 -20.48 -20.01
CA GLU A 308 24.10 -19.57 -20.87
C GLU A 308 22.72 -19.23 -20.32
N GLN A 309 22.08 -20.12 -19.54
CA GLN A 309 20.76 -19.84 -18.95
C GLN A 309 20.83 -18.80 -17.83
N THR A 310 21.97 -18.69 -17.13
CA THR A 310 22.16 -17.79 -15.98
C THR A 310 23.06 -16.59 -16.28
N LYS A 311 23.70 -16.58 -17.46
CA LYS A 311 24.68 -15.59 -17.88
C LYS A 311 24.15 -14.15 -17.85
N ALA A 312 22.90 -13.95 -18.29
CA ALA A 312 22.29 -12.62 -18.31
C ALA A 312 22.04 -12.07 -16.89
N MET A 313 21.60 -12.94 -15.99
CA MET A 313 21.38 -12.61 -14.57
C MET A 313 22.71 -12.30 -13.88
N ALA A 314 23.69 -13.19 -13.96
CA ALA A 314 25.02 -12.97 -13.39
C ALA A 314 25.66 -11.66 -13.91
N ARG A 315 25.41 -11.32 -15.18
CA ARG A 315 25.89 -10.08 -15.78
C ARG A 315 25.21 -8.86 -15.13
N ASN A 316 23.92 -8.91 -14.87
CA ASN A 316 23.19 -7.84 -14.20
C ASN A 316 23.69 -7.67 -12.76
N ASP A 317 23.86 -8.77 -12.02
CA ASP A 317 24.33 -8.73 -10.62
C ASP A 317 25.71 -8.08 -10.51
N ILE A 318 26.65 -8.45 -11.39
CA ILE A 318 27.99 -7.85 -11.44
C ILE A 318 27.90 -6.37 -11.79
N LYS A 319 27.08 -6.00 -12.77
CA LYS A 319 26.89 -4.59 -13.14
C LYS A 319 26.27 -3.78 -12.00
N ALA A 320 25.33 -4.36 -11.25
CA ALA A 320 24.70 -3.72 -10.11
C ALA A 320 25.73 -3.47 -9.00
N GLN A 321 26.50 -4.50 -8.62
CA GLN A 321 27.56 -4.38 -7.62
C GLN A 321 28.61 -3.31 -8.00
N MET A 322 29.10 -3.34 -9.24
CA MET A 322 30.05 -2.33 -9.71
C MET A 322 29.44 -0.91 -9.64
N THR A 323 28.15 -0.79 -9.95
CA THR A 323 27.43 0.48 -9.91
C THR A 323 27.31 1.02 -8.49
N LEU A 324 27.02 0.16 -7.50
CA LEU A 324 27.00 0.53 -6.09
C LEU A 324 28.37 1.00 -5.59
N GLU A 325 29.45 0.33 -6.00
CA GLU A 325 30.81 0.79 -5.66
C GLU A 325 31.13 2.16 -6.30
N ARG A 326 30.67 2.40 -7.52
CA ARG A 326 30.82 3.71 -8.16
C ARG A 326 30.04 4.80 -7.46
N ILE A 327 28.82 4.51 -7.00
CA ILE A 327 28.01 5.44 -6.19
C ILE A 327 28.81 5.90 -4.98
N LYS A 328 29.38 4.97 -4.19
CA LYS A 328 30.21 5.30 -3.01
C LYS A 328 31.36 6.23 -3.34
N VAL A 329 32.05 5.98 -4.48
CA VAL A 329 33.15 6.86 -4.94
C VAL A 329 32.64 8.26 -5.24
N LEU A 330 31.54 8.40 -5.99
CA LEU A 330 30.97 9.71 -6.33
C LEU A 330 30.42 10.45 -5.10
N GLU A 331 29.87 9.73 -4.12
CA GLU A 331 29.41 10.29 -2.86
C GLU A 331 30.58 10.81 -2.01
N SER A 332 31.70 10.08 -1.92
CA SER A 332 32.89 10.59 -1.22
C SER A 332 33.43 11.89 -1.83
N GLU A 333 33.26 12.08 -3.14
CA GLU A 333 33.60 13.33 -3.82
C GLU A 333 32.62 14.48 -3.55
N LEU A 334 31.42 14.22 -3.04
CA LEU A 334 30.44 15.25 -2.67
C LEU A 334 30.74 15.91 -1.32
N GLU A 335 31.54 15.25 -0.48
CA GLU A 335 31.96 15.70 0.85
C GLU A 335 33.17 16.64 0.81
N HIS A 336 33.82 16.77 -0.35
CA HIS A 336 34.98 17.62 -0.64
C HIS A 336 34.66 18.68 -1.68
#